data_AF-A0A9P7E4X0-F1
#
_entry.id   AF-A0A9P7E4X0-F1
#
_cell.length_a   1.000
_cell.length_b   1.000
_cell.length_c   1.000
_cell.angle_alpha   90.00
_cell.angle_beta   90.00
_cell.angle_gamma   90.00
#
_symmetry.space_group_name_H-M   'P 1'
#
loop_
_entity.id
_entity.type
_entity.pdbx_description
1 polymer ?
#
loop_
_entity_poly.entity_id
_entity_poly.type
_entity_poly.pdbx_seq_one_letter_code
_entity_poly.pdbx_strand_id
1 'polypeptide(L)'
;MSCLKFSTVSKPLQKKNVMVQSELCNLHAVHVHDASGDLRNAEELLKQIIESINQVKSKWGVIIIACTTDASGESRKAQRLLHTKFPHLVTPDCLAHQFNLIVGDLFKAKDDYGQYGDLAQELITWLCSKTYVLTLLHELQMSTMGKTLTIIHAVLTQWLSHYLAYQQLLDVRPSLELLITKHEAEIRSTGDACS
;
A
#
# COMPACT_ATOMS: atom_id res chain seq x y z
N MET A 1 -8.76 -5.85 25.71
CA MET A 1 -7.58 -5.35 24.99
C MET A 1 -8.04 -4.86 23.64
N SER A 2 -8.54 -3.63 23.62
CA SER A 2 -8.99 -2.99 22.39
C SER A 2 -8.00 -1.89 22.01
N CYS A 3 -7.44 -1.96 20.80
CA CYS A 3 -6.43 -1.06 20.25
C CYS A 3 -7.09 -0.09 19.25
N LEU A 4 -6.95 1.23 19.43
CA LEU A 4 -7.38 2.19 18.41
C LEU A 4 -6.29 2.35 17.34
N LYS A 5 -6.64 2.05 16.08
CA LYS A 5 -5.84 2.35 14.89
C LYS A 5 -6.45 3.55 14.18
N PHE A 6 -5.68 4.62 14.00
CA PHE A 6 -6.02 5.68 13.06
C PHE A 6 -5.23 5.46 11.77
N SER A 7 -5.92 5.33 10.63
CA SER A 7 -5.28 5.26 9.31
C SER A 7 -5.62 6.50 8.50
N THR A 8 -4.60 7.28 8.14
CA THR A 8 -4.68 8.42 7.21
C THR A 8 -4.42 7.91 5.80
N VAL A 9 -5.40 8.05 4.89
CA VAL A 9 -5.24 7.75 3.46
C VAL A 9 -4.78 9.01 2.73
N SER A 10 -3.64 8.98 2.04
CA SER A 10 -3.09 10.13 1.33
C SER A 10 -3.67 10.30 -0.08
N LYS A 11 -4.78 11.07 -0.17
CA LYS A 11 -5.38 11.81 -1.33
C LYS A 11 -5.82 11.01 -2.60
N PRO A 12 -6.93 11.41 -3.27
CA PRO A 12 -7.51 12.76 -3.38
C PRO A 12 -8.63 13.14 -2.39
N LEU A 13 -9.07 12.24 -1.49
CA LEU A 13 -10.00 12.56 -0.40
C LEU A 13 -9.37 12.11 0.91
N GLN A 14 -8.87 13.04 1.73
CA GLN A 14 -8.23 12.70 3.01
C GLN A 14 -9.28 12.45 4.09
N LYS A 15 -9.84 11.24 4.07
CA LYS A 15 -10.65 10.74 5.18
C LYS A 15 -9.72 10.19 6.27
N LYS A 16 -9.90 10.64 7.50
CA LYS A 16 -9.27 10.07 8.70
C LYS A 16 -10.20 9.04 9.29
N ASN A 17 -9.80 7.78 9.25
CA ASN A 17 -10.59 6.69 9.82
C ASN A 17 -10.09 6.37 11.22
N VAL A 18 -11.04 6.25 12.15
CA VAL A 18 -10.82 5.72 13.50
C VAL A 18 -11.31 4.30 13.52
N MET A 19 -10.38 3.39 13.78
CA MET A 19 -10.66 1.97 13.84
C MET A 19 -10.37 1.49 15.26
N VAL A 20 -11.25 0.65 15.80
CA VAL A 20 -11.04 -0.04 17.07
C VAL A 20 -10.88 -1.51 16.74
N GLN A 21 -9.75 -2.08 17.13
CA GLN A 21 -9.51 -3.51 17.12
C GLN A 21 -9.77 -4.05 18.53
N SER A 22 -10.48 -5.16 18.67
CA SER A 22 -10.71 -5.83 19.97
C SER A 22 -9.72 -6.98 20.21
N GLU A 23 -9.82 -7.65 21.37
CA GLU A 23 -9.01 -8.83 21.74
C GLU A 23 -9.11 -9.97 20.72
N LEU A 24 -10.29 -10.11 20.10
CA LEU A 24 -10.55 -11.16 19.12
C LEU A 24 -10.09 -10.77 17.71
N CYS A 25 -9.24 -9.74 17.59
CA CYS A 25 -8.83 -9.13 16.31
C CYS A 25 -9.99 -8.64 15.44
N ASN A 26 -11.20 -8.51 15.99
CA ASN A 26 -12.32 -7.91 15.26
C ASN A 26 -12.06 -6.41 15.13
N LEU A 27 -12.12 -5.95 13.88
CA LEU A 27 -11.82 -4.61 13.46
C LEU A 27 -13.11 -3.87 13.18
N HIS A 28 -13.31 -2.74 13.84
CA HIS A 28 -14.51 -1.94 13.69
C HIS A 28 -14.16 -0.50 13.34
N ALA A 29 -14.74 0.02 12.26
CA ALA A 29 -14.70 1.44 11.96
C ALA A 29 -15.69 2.15 12.89
N VAL A 30 -15.19 3.06 13.73
CA VAL A 30 -16.02 3.79 14.71
C VAL A 30 -16.42 5.14 14.19
N HIS A 31 -15.48 5.84 13.56
CA HIS A 31 -15.69 7.21 13.10
C HIS A 31 -14.83 7.48 11.88
N VAL A 32 -15.37 8.20 10.89
CA VAL A 32 -14.64 8.65 9.72
C VAL A 32 -14.83 10.15 9.62
N HIS A 33 -13.75 10.89 9.84
CA HIS A 33 -13.75 12.34 9.72
C HIS A 33 -13.23 12.72 8.33
N ASP A 34 -14.00 13.52 7.59
CA ASP A 34 -13.49 14.17 6.39
C ASP A 34 -12.59 15.33 6.83
N ALA A 35 -11.29 15.22 6.60
CA ALA A 35 -10.31 16.23 7.00
C ALA A 35 -9.83 17.08 5.81
N SER A 36 -10.58 17.09 4.70
CA SER A 36 -10.20 17.81 3.47
C SER A 36 -10.16 19.34 3.64
N GLY A 37 -10.94 19.89 4.59
CA GLY A 37 -10.98 21.33 4.91
C GLY A 37 -10.26 21.74 6.20
N ASP A 38 -9.72 20.78 6.96
CA ASP A 38 -9.18 21.06 8.29
C ASP A 38 -7.75 21.59 8.23
N LEU A 39 -7.39 22.42 9.21
CA LEU A 39 -6.01 22.80 9.44
C LEU A 39 -5.18 21.57 9.82
N ARG A 40 -4.09 21.36 9.08
CA ARG A 40 -3.06 20.36 9.39
C ARG A 40 -2.19 20.86 10.53
N ASN A 41 -2.72 20.74 11.74
CA ASN A 41 -2.01 21.09 12.97
C ASN A 41 -2.14 19.95 13.99
N ALA A 42 -1.08 19.74 14.75
CA ALA A 42 -0.99 18.72 15.80
C ALA A 42 -2.09 18.88 16.87
N GLU A 43 -2.46 20.12 17.20
CA GLU A 43 -3.49 20.40 18.20
C GLU A 43 -4.88 20.00 17.74
N GLU A 44 -5.20 20.22 16.46
CA GLU A 44 -6.49 19.85 15.88
C GLU A 44 -6.59 18.33 15.76
N LEU A 45 -5.51 17.69 15.32
CA LEU A 45 -5.41 16.23 15.33
C LEU A 45 -5.61 15.65 16.75
N LEU A 46 -5.01 16.27 17.76
CA LEU A 46 -5.19 15.84 19.16
C LEU A 46 -6.65 15.94 19.59
N LYS A 47 -7.37 17.02 19.25
CA LYS A 47 -8.80 17.16 19.57
C LYS A 47 -9.61 16.02 18.93
N GLN A 48 -9.37 15.74 17.65
CA GLN A 48 -10.04 14.66 16.91
C GLN A 48 -9.77 13.28 17.55
N ILE A 49 -8.54 13.01 17.98
CA ILE A 49 -8.18 11.77 18.67
C ILE A 49 -8.92 11.66 20.03
N ILE A 50 -8.92 12.73 20.82
CA ILE A 50 -9.58 12.74 22.14
C ILE A 50 -11.08 12.55 22.00
N GLU A 51 -11.70 13.23 21.04
CA GLU A 51 -13.13 13.07 20.76
C GLU A 51 -13.44 11.61 20.42
N SER A 52 -12.63 10.99 19.57
CA SER A 52 -12.78 9.60 19.17
C SER A 52 -12.60 8.63 20.36
N ILE A 53 -11.62 8.89 21.22
CA ILE A 53 -11.42 8.14 22.47
C ILE A 53 -12.66 8.25 23.37
N ASN A 54 -13.22 9.45 23.52
CA ASN A 54 -14.39 9.68 24.35
C ASN A 54 -15.65 9.01 23.78
N GLN A 55 -15.84 9.07 22.46
CA GLN A 55 -16.95 8.39 21.79
C GLN A 55 -16.88 6.87 21.95
N VAL A 56 -15.69 6.28 21.81
CA VAL A 56 -15.50 4.84 22.02
C VAL A 56 -15.74 4.45 23.48
N LYS A 57 -15.20 5.23 24.43
CA LYS A 57 -15.41 5.00 25.86
C LYS A 57 -16.89 5.09 26.23
N SER A 58 -17.61 6.09 25.75
CA SER A 58 -19.02 6.31 26.10
C SER A 58 -19.96 5.31 25.43
N LYS A 59 -19.77 5.03 24.13
CA LYS A 59 -20.66 4.14 23.39
C LYS A 59 -20.44 2.68 23.79
N TRP A 60 -19.18 2.26 24.00
CA TRP A 60 -18.84 0.84 24.11
C TRP A 60 -18.37 0.43 25.51
N GLY A 61 -18.17 1.39 26.43
CA GLY A 61 -17.73 1.11 27.79
C GLY A 61 -16.32 0.50 27.86
N VAL A 62 -15.50 0.67 26.82
CA VAL A 62 -14.18 0.05 26.74
C VAL A 62 -13.07 0.97 27.23
N ILE A 63 -12.03 0.37 27.79
CA ILE A 63 -10.78 1.06 28.11
C ILE A 63 -9.85 0.97 26.91
N ILE A 64 -9.39 2.12 26.44
CA ILE A 64 -8.41 2.22 25.37
C ILE A 64 -7.04 2.15 26.00
N ILE A 65 -6.21 1.23 25.52
CA ILE A 65 -4.85 0.99 26.03
C ILE A 65 -3.77 1.47 25.06
N ALA A 66 -4.11 1.61 23.77
CA ALA A 66 -3.18 2.02 22.75
C ALA A 66 -3.86 2.86 21.66
N CYS A 67 -3.11 3.81 21.11
CA CYS A 67 -3.53 4.69 20.03
C CYS A 67 -2.40 4.83 19.00
N THR A 68 -2.62 4.36 17.77
CA THR A 68 -1.63 4.42 16.68
C THR A 68 -2.03 5.49 15.67
N THR A 69 -1.08 6.34 15.27
CA THR A 69 -1.24 7.32 14.17
C THR A 69 -0.07 7.20 13.19
N ASP A 70 -0.15 7.85 12.02
CA ASP A 70 1.02 8.01 11.15
C ASP A 70 2.19 8.71 11.89
N ALA A 71 3.41 8.57 11.37
CA ALA A 71 4.62 9.13 11.99
C ALA A 71 4.98 10.51 11.44
N SER A 72 4.01 11.25 10.90
CA SER A 72 4.22 12.62 10.45
C SER A 72 4.63 13.53 11.62
N GLY A 73 5.32 14.64 11.33
CA GLY A 73 5.77 15.57 12.38
C GLY A 73 4.63 16.10 13.26
N GLU A 74 3.48 16.39 12.64
CA GLU A 74 2.26 16.80 13.33
C GLU A 74 1.71 15.69 14.23
N SER A 75 1.63 14.46 13.72
CA SER A 75 1.17 13.30 14.49
C SER A 75 2.08 12.97 15.66
N ARG A 76 3.41 13.04 15.49
CA ARG A 76 4.36 12.84 16.59
C ARG A 76 4.19 13.89 17.69
N LYS A 77 3.97 15.15 17.32
CA LYS A 77 3.65 16.21 18.31
C LYS A 77 2.31 15.91 19.00
N ALA A 78 1.29 15.50 18.26
CA ALA A 78 -0.02 15.14 18.82
C ALA A 78 0.08 13.94 19.77
N GLN A 79 0.84 12.89 19.44
CA GLN A 79 1.10 11.75 20.31
C GLN A 79 1.78 12.15 21.62
N ARG A 80 2.81 13.02 21.57
CA ARG A 80 3.48 13.53 22.79
C ARG A 80 2.48 14.25 23.70
N LEU A 81 1.64 15.11 23.13
CA LEU A 81 0.59 15.79 23.88
C LEU A 81 -0.48 14.82 24.42
N LEU A 82 -0.82 13.78 23.66
CA LEU A 82 -1.76 12.74 24.07
C LEU A 82 -1.21 11.96 25.27
N HIS A 83 0.07 11.60 25.24
CA HIS A 83 0.73 10.89 26.34
C HIS A 83 0.79 11.74 27.62
N THR A 84 0.97 13.05 27.50
CA THR A 84 0.86 13.97 28.66
C THR A 84 -0.54 13.95 29.27
N LYS A 85 -1.60 13.84 28.45
CA LYS A 85 -3.00 13.78 28.93
C LYS A 85 -3.42 12.41 29.43
N PHE A 86 -2.89 11.35 28.83
CA PHE A 86 -3.24 9.96 29.15
C PHE A 86 -1.97 9.12 29.27
N PRO A 87 -1.26 9.18 30.42
CA PRO A 87 0.00 8.45 30.60
C PRO A 87 -0.12 6.92 30.54
N HIS A 88 -1.33 6.38 30.61
CA HIS A 88 -1.60 4.95 30.49
C HIS A 88 -1.72 4.47 29.03
N LEU A 89 -1.77 5.40 28.06
CA LEU A 89 -1.90 5.04 26.65
C LEU A 89 -0.54 4.78 26.03
N VAL A 90 -0.42 3.63 25.37
CA VAL A 90 0.72 3.33 24.49
C VAL A 90 0.47 3.96 23.11
N THR A 91 1.38 4.79 22.63
CA THR A 91 1.24 5.47 21.33
C THR A 91 2.35 5.03 20.36
N PRO A 92 2.25 3.84 19.74
CA PRO A 92 3.25 3.41 18.76
C PRO A 92 3.05 4.13 17.43
N ASP A 93 4.14 4.36 16.70
CA ASP A 93 4.09 4.81 15.31
C ASP A 93 3.38 3.77 14.42
N CYS A 94 2.68 4.23 13.38
CA CYS A 94 2.02 3.35 12.44
C CYS A 94 3.03 2.46 11.71
N LEU A 95 2.95 1.15 11.96
CA LEU A 95 3.82 0.15 11.37
C LEU A 95 3.80 0.19 9.84
N ALA A 96 2.62 0.37 9.23
CA ALA A 96 2.49 0.45 7.78
C ALA A 96 3.25 1.66 7.20
N HIS A 97 3.23 2.80 7.91
CA HIS A 97 4.00 3.97 7.52
C HIS A 97 5.50 3.75 7.71
N GLN A 98 5.93 3.10 8.79
CA GLN A 98 7.34 2.76 9.01
C GLN A 98 7.88 1.84 7.91
N PHE A 99 7.12 0.80 7.52
CA PHE A 99 7.50 -0.05 6.39
C PHE A 99 7.58 0.72 5.07
N ASN A 100 6.66 1.66 4.80
CA ASN A 100 6.75 2.55 3.65
C ASN A 100 8.06 3.34 3.63
N LEU A 101 8.49 3.88 4.77
CA LEU A 101 9.75 4.63 4.88
C LEU A 101 10.96 3.73 4.62
N ILE A 102 11.01 2.55 5.26
CA ILE A 102 12.10 1.58 5.08
C ILE A 102 12.23 1.17 3.61
N VAL A 103 11.11 0.81 2.97
CA VAL A 103 11.10 0.41 1.56
C VAL A 103 11.46 1.57 0.65
N GLY A 104 10.97 2.78 0.96
CA GLY A 104 11.34 3.99 0.22
C GLY A 104 12.84 4.31 0.31
N ASP A 105 13.46 4.09 1.47
CA ASP A 105 14.89 4.30 1.66
C ASP A 105 15.72 3.19 1.00
N LEU A 106 15.22 1.95 0.98
CA LEU A 106 15.80 0.85 0.20
C LEU A 106 15.87 1.21 -1.29
N PHE A 107 14.79 1.69 -1.89
CA PHE A 107 14.80 2.08 -3.32
C PHE A 107 15.68 3.30 -3.61
N LYS A 108 15.89 4.19 -2.64
CA LYS A 108 16.82 5.33 -2.80
C LYS A 108 18.28 4.91 -2.67
N ALA A 109 18.55 3.78 -2.01
CA ALA A 109 19.89 3.22 -1.98
C ALA A 109 20.28 2.88 -3.41
N LYS A 110 21.39 3.42 -3.90
CA LYS A 110 21.93 3.08 -5.23
C LYS A 110 22.68 1.74 -5.20
N ASP A 111 22.11 0.76 -4.50
CA ASP A 111 22.58 -0.60 -4.49
C ASP A 111 21.92 -1.40 -5.61
N ASP A 112 22.19 -2.70 -5.66
CA ASP A 112 21.63 -3.59 -6.69
C ASP A 112 20.10 -3.66 -6.60
N TYR A 113 19.53 -3.57 -5.39
CA TYR A 113 18.09 -3.66 -5.18
C TYR A 113 17.35 -2.45 -5.75
N GLY A 114 17.88 -1.25 -5.55
CA GLY A 114 17.35 -0.03 -6.15
C GLY A 114 17.31 -0.13 -7.68
N GLN A 115 18.41 -0.59 -8.29
CA GLN A 115 18.51 -0.75 -9.75
C GLN A 115 17.51 -1.77 -10.31
N TYR A 116 17.37 -2.94 -9.68
CA TYR A 116 16.37 -3.92 -10.10
C TYR A 116 14.94 -3.43 -9.89
N GLY A 117 14.70 -2.64 -8.84
CA GLY A 117 13.41 -1.99 -8.59
C GLY A 117 13.01 -1.04 -9.72
N ASP A 118 13.94 -0.20 -10.17
CA ASP A 118 13.75 0.73 -11.28
C ASP A 118 13.47 -0.02 -12.60
N LEU A 119 14.26 -1.04 -12.91
CA LEU A 119 14.07 -1.87 -14.11
C LEU A 119 12.71 -2.60 -14.10
N ALA A 120 12.32 -3.17 -12.96
CA ALA A 120 11.03 -3.82 -12.83
C ALA A 120 9.88 -2.82 -13.01
N GLN A 121 10.02 -1.61 -12.47
CA GLN A 121 9.00 -0.57 -12.59
C GLN A 121 8.90 -0.02 -14.02
N GLU A 122 10.02 0.13 -14.73
CA GLU A 122 10.04 0.47 -16.15
C GLU A 122 9.34 -0.61 -16.98
N LEU A 123 9.66 -1.89 -16.74
CA LEU A 123 9.05 -3.01 -17.44
C LEU A 123 7.54 -3.08 -17.20
N ILE A 124 7.09 -2.93 -15.94
CA ILE A 124 5.66 -2.89 -15.60
C ILE A 124 4.96 -1.73 -16.31
N THR A 125 5.57 -0.55 -16.29
CA THR A 125 5.03 0.65 -16.95
C THR A 125 4.92 0.42 -18.47
N TRP A 126 5.95 -0.15 -19.08
CA TRP A 126 5.95 -0.46 -20.50
C TRP A 126 4.88 -1.50 -20.84
N LEU A 127 4.79 -2.61 -20.11
CA LEU A 127 3.79 -3.65 -20.34
C LEU A 127 2.37 -3.09 -20.25
N CYS A 128 2.10 -2.30 -19.21
CA CYS A 128 0.80 -1.67 -19.04
C CYS A 128 0.47 -0.63 -20.13
N SER A 129 1.47 -0.06 -20.80
CA SER A 129 1.27 0.86 -21.94
C SER A 129 0.93 0.14 -23.24
N LYS A 130 1.18 -1.18 -23.34
CA LYS A 130 1.04 -1.96 -24.57
C LYS A 130 -0.14 -2.93 -24.48
N THR A 131 -1.36 -2.40 -24.71
CA THR A 131 -2.60 -3.18 -24.70
C THR A 131 -2.53 -4.45 -25.57
N TYR A 132 -1.92 -4.34 -26.75
CA TYR A 132 -1.74 -5.50 -27.64
C TYR A 132 -0.93 -6.63 -27.02
N VAL A 133 0.20 -6.31 -26.38
CA VAL A 133 1.06 -7.31 -25.70
C VAL A 133 0.31 -7.94 -24.54
N LEU A 134 -0.46 -7.15 -23.77
CA LEU A 134 -1.29 -7.68 -22.68
C LEU A 134 -2.34 -8.66 -23.18
N THR A 135 -3.01 -8.39 -24.31
CA THR A 135 -4.00 -9.30 -24.89
C THR A 135 -3.36 -10.63 -25.27
N LEU A 136 -2.22 -10.61 -25.96
CA LEU A 136 -1.49 -11.83 -26.32
C LEU A 136 -1.05 -12.62 -25.08
N LEU A 137 -0.61 -11.91 -24.04
CA LEU A 137 -0.20 -12.51 -22.78
C LEU A 137 -1.38 -13.18 -22.08
N HIS A 138 -2.55 -12.53 -22.05
CA HIS A 138 -3.77 -13.10 -21.48
C HIS A 138 -4.22 -14.36 -22.22
N GLU A 139 -4.14 -14.39 -23.54
CA GLU A 139 -4.48 -15.58 -24.36
C GLU A 139 -3.53 -16.75 -24.05
N LEU A 140 -2.23 -16.49 -23.92
CA LEU A 140 -1.24 -17.49 -23.54
C LEU A 140 -1.46 -18.01 -22.11
N GLN A 141 -1.76 -17.11 -21.17
CA GLN A 141 -2.06 -17.47 -19.80
C GLN A 141 -3.32 -18.33 -19.69
N MET A 142 -4.37 -17.98 -20.43
CA MET A 142 -5.60 -18.78 -20.47
C MET A 142 -5.37 -20.16 -21.05
N SER A 143 -4.59 -20.28 -22.12
CA SER A 143 -4.29 -21.57 -22.75
C SER A 143 -3.34 -22.45 -21.93
N THR A 144 -2.43 -21.86 -21.15
CA THR A 144 -1.39 -22.62 -20.40
C THR A 144 -1.76 -22.87 -18.95
N MET A 145 -2.35 -21.88 -18.28
CA MET A 145 -2.57 -21.87 -16.83
C MET A 145 -4.06 -21.87 -16.44
N GLY A 146 -4.96 -21.66 -17.40
CA GLY A 146 -6.42 -21.58 -17.15
C GLY A 146 -6.85 -20.36 -16.32
N LYS A 147 -5.96 -19.41 -16.08
CA LYS A 147 -6.23 -18.16 -15.35
C LYS A 147 -5.43 -17.01 -15.94
N THR A 148 -6.00 -15.82 -15.94
CA THR A 148 -5.33 -14.57 -16.34
C THR A 148 -4.79 -13.85 -15.12
N LEU A 149 -3.52 -13.44 -15.15
CA LEU A 149 -2.93 -12.58 -14.13
C LEU A 149 -2.77 -11.18 -14.70
N THR A 150 -3.37 -10.19 -14.04
CA THR A 150 -3.24 -8.79 -14.42
C THR A 150 -1.93 -8.22 -13.87
N ILE A 151 -1.23 -7.43 -14.68
CA ILE A 151 -0.08 -6.65 -14.22
C ILE A 151 -0.58 -5.40 -13.49
N ILE A 152 -0.15 -5.22 -12.24
CA ILE A 152 -0.54 -4.08 -11.41
C ILE A 152 0.61 -3.06 -11.37
N HIS A 153 0.28 -1.77 -11.50
CA HIS A 153 1.24 -0.70 -11.22
C HIS A 153 1.48 -0.56 -9.73
N ALA A 154 2.74 -0.46 -9.34
CA ALA A 154 3.10 -0.09 -7.99
C ALA A 154 2.66 1.36 -7.70
N VAL A 155 2.00 1.56 -6.56
CA VAL A 155 1.64 2.87 -6.04
C VAL A 155 2.65 3.25 -4.96
N LEU A 156 3.39 4.34 -5.21
CA LEU A 156 4.46 4.85 -4.34
C LEU A 156 4.08 4.97 -2.85
N THR A 157 2.81 5.22 -2.54
CA THR A 157 2.34 5.46 -1.16
C THR A 157 2.07 4.17 -0.37
N GLN A 158 2.26 2.99 -0.97
CA GLN A 158 1.97 1.71 -0.31
C GLN A 158 3.01 0.66 -0.69
N TRP A 159 3.90 0.31 0.24
CA TRP A 159 4.97 -0.68 0.10
C TRP A 159 4.47 -2.02 -0.44
N LEU A 160 3.27 -2.43 -0.01
CA LEU A 160 2.66 -3.67 -0.43
C LEU A 160 2.35 -3.69 -1.93
N SER A 161 2.09 -2.53 -2.53
CA SER A 161 1.82 -2.45 -3.97
C SER A 161 3.08 -2.74 -4.80
N HIS A 162 4.26 -2.27 -4.38
CA HIS A 162 5.54 -2.62 -5.02
C HIS A 162 5.80 -4.11 -4.91
N TYR A 163 5.64 -4.66 -3.70
CA TYR A 163 5.80 -6.10 -3.47
C TYR A 163 4.86 -6.94 -4.36
N LEU A 164 3.56 -6.62 -4.37
CA LEU A 164 2.57 -7.35 -5.17
C LEU A 164 2.84 -7.21 -6.68
N ALA A 165 3.22 -6.01 -7.14
CA ALA A 165 3.53 -5.77 -8.55
C ALA A 165 4.74 -6.61 -9.01
N TYR A 166 5.79 -6.66 -8.21
CA TYR A 166 6.98 -7.46 -8.53
C TYR A 166 6.72 -8.96 -8.41
N GLN A 167 5.96 -9.39 -7.41
CA GLN A 167 5.56 -10.79 -7.28
C GLN A 167 4.73 -11.23 -8.50
N GLN A 168 3.76 -10.43 -8.93
CA GLN A 168 2.98 -10.72 -10.12
C GLN A 168 3.82 -10.73 -11.39
N LEU A 169 4.78 -9.81 -11.52
CA LEU A 169 5.72 -9.81 -12.64
C LEU A 169 6.51 -11.14 -12.70
N LEU A 170 6.93 -11.66 -11.55
CA LEU A 170 7.60 -12.96 -11.46
C LEU A 170 6.66 -14.12 -11.81
N ASP A 171 5.40 -14.07 -11.38
CA ASP A 171 4.39 -15.09 -11.73
C ASP A 171 4.04 -15.09 -13.23
N VAL A 172 4.11 -13.91 -13.87
CA VAL A 172 3.83 -13.71 -15.30
C VAL A 172 5.03 -14.09 -16.18
N ARG A 173 6.25 -14.11 -15.62
CA ARG A 173 7.50 -14.37 -16.34
C ARG A 173 7.47 -15.58 -17.28
N PRO A 174 6.99 -16.78 -16.89
CA PRO A 174 6.99 -17.93 -17.81
C PRO A 174 6.13 -17.69 -19.06
N SER A 175 5.04 -16.93 -18.92
CA SER A 175 4.16 -16.60 -20.05
C SER A 175 4.82 -15.57 -20.98
N LEU A 176 5.59 -14.62 -20.43
CA LEU A 176 6.36 -13.66 -21.21
C LEU A 176 7.49 -14.35 -22.01
N GLU A 177 8.24 -15.24 -21.37
CA GLU A 177 9.32 -16.01 -22.03
C GLU A 177 8.75 -16.89 -23.18
N LEU A 178 7.58 -17.49 -22.96
CA LEU A 178 6.88 -18.26 -23.99
C LEU A 178 6.42 -17.35 -25.16
N LEU A 179 5.88 -16.17 -24.86
CA LEU A 179 5.45 -15.21 -25.88
C LEU A 179 6.62 -14.78 -26.78
N ILE A 180 7.76 -14.45 -26.18
CA ILE A 180 8.98 -14.07 -26.90
C ILE A 180 9.44 -15.24 -27.78
N THR A 181 9.51 -16.46 -27.23
CA THR A 181 9.95 -17.65 -27.97
C THR A 181 9.06 -17.93 -29.19
N LYS A 182 7.74 -17.81 -29.05
CA LYS A 182 6.79 -17.98 -30.16
C LYS A 182 6.99 -16.92 -31.23
N HIS A 183 7.07 -15.65 -30.84
CA HIS A 183 7.25 -14.55 -31.77
C HIS A 183 8.58 -14.62 -32.54
N GLU A 184 9.67 -15.01 -31.87
CA GLU A 184 10.95 -15.24 -32.55
C GLU A 184 10.89 -16.40 -33.55
N ALA A 185 10.17 -17.48 -33.23
CA ALA A 185 9.98 -18.61 -34.15
C ALA A 185 9.19 -18.20 -35.39
N GLU A 186 8.15 -17.38 -35.22
CA GLU A 186 7.37 -16.80 -36.32
C GLU A 186 8.25 -15.94 -37.23
N ILE A 187 9.07 -15.03 -36.67
CA ILE A 187 10.00 -14.20 -37.45
C ILE A 187 10.97 -15.06 -38.27
N ARG A 188 11.57 -16.09 -37.66
CA ARG A 188 12.49 -17.01 -38.36
C ARG A 188 11.81 -17.72 -39.52
N SER A 189 10.58 -18.21 -39.32
CA SER A 189 9.82 -18.90 -40.37
C SER A 189 9.44 -17.99 -41.55
N THR A 190 9.24 -16.68 -41.31
CA THR A 190 8.96 -15.70 -42.37
C THR A 190 10.21 -15.20 -43.09
N GLY A 191 11.38 -15.24 -42.45
CA GLY A 191 12.66 -14.86 -43.05
C GLY A 191 13.18 -15.87 -44.07
N ASP A 192 12.93 -17.16 -43.84
CA ASP A 192 13.36 -18.25 -44.72
C ASP A 192 12.47 -18.42 -45.96
N ALA A 193 11.30 -17.76 -46.01
CA ALA A 193 10.37 -17.81 -47.15
C ALA A 193 10.68 -16.80 -48.27
N CYS A 194 11.73 -15.96 -48.10
CA CYS A 194 12.09 -14.89 -49.04
C CYS A 194 13.50 -15.04 -49.64
N SER A 195 14.11 -16.23 -49.55
CA SER A 195 15.40 -16.56 -50.19
C SER A 195 15.23 -17.50 -51.37
#